data_AF-A0AAU1Z574-F1
#
_entry.id   AF-A0AAU1Z574-F1
#
_cell.length_a   1.000
_cell.length_b   1.000
_cell.length_c   1.000
_cell.angle_alpha   90.00
_cell.angle_beta   90.00
_cell.angle_gamma   90.00
#
_symmetry.space_group_name_H-M   'P 1'
#
loop_
_entity.id
_entity.type
_entity.pdbx_description
1 polymer ?
#
loop_
_entity_poly.entity_id
_entity_poly.type
_entity_poly.pdbx_seq_one_letter_code
_entity_poly.pdbx_strand_id
1 'polypeptide(L)'
;MRTVRILATAALAGAALLGLTGPAAVADSPSATASPGTDTASEAGPTEAGTTFRTAARFLPGQQATAQAATGDYLYWVFPADTGQRPTVNATVTLPDAALRHGPTTWRVDVYDGLRRRQPCMYGTQSRTAAKETASVELACVLRPVRASADAWANDPLPGSYYVRLTVTGLPDEDLGQPFTARIGVTTLDKGGAYATDGSLAAPLVPGATTADQAEADADAGRPSAVEAAAPEDGWSSGWWSDRWIWTAAGGVLAALAGIGGHALTRGSGRQPRVPPAV
;
A
#
# COMPACT_ATOMS: atom_id res chain seq x y z
N MET A 1 51.33 -22.56 16.14
CA MET A 1 51.25 -21.30 16.92
C MET A 1 51.23 -20.01 16.06
N ARG A 2 51.44 -20.06 14.73
CA ARG A 2 51.31 -18.88 13.85
C ARG A 2 49.93 -18.72 13.18
N THR A 3 49.19 -19.81 12.99
CA THR A 3 47.84 -19.78 12.39
C THR A 3 46.73 -19.38 13.38
N VAL A 4 46.93 -19.62 14.68
CA VAL A 4 45.99 -19.21 15.75
C VAL A 4 46.02 -17.69 15.99
N ARG A 5 47.13 -17.01 15.67
CA ARG A 5 47.27 -15.55 15.83
C ARG A 5 46.65 -14.74 14.68
N ILE A 6 46.46 -15.34 13.51
CA ILE A 6 45.87 -14.67 12.33
C ILE A 6 44.33 -14.66 12.41
N LEU A 7 43.73 -15.67 13.05
CA LEU A 7 42.27 -15.74 13.26
C LEU A 7 41.79 -14.85 14.42
N ALA A 8 42.63 -14.59 15.42
CA ALA A 8 42.29 -13.67 16.52
C ALA A 8 42.25 -12.20 16.07
N THR A 9 43.08 -11.81 15.10
CA THR A 9 43.09 -10.42 14.57
C THR A 9 41.93 -10.14 13.60
N ALA A 10 41.40 -11.17 12.92
CA ALA A 10 40.22 -11.00 12.06
C ALA A 10 38.92 -10.90 12.87
N ALA A 11 38.84 -11.56 14.04
CA ALA A 11 37.69 -11.50 14.93
C ALA A 11 37.54 -10.15 15.67
N LEU A 12 38.65 -9.46 15.95
CA LEU A 12 38.65 -8.16 16.63
C LEU A 12 38.44 -6.96 15.69
N ALA A 13 38.69 -7.10 14.38
CA ALA A 13 38.42 -6.04 13.40
C ALA A 13 36.96 -5.99 12.93
N GLY A 14 36.21 -7.12 13.01
CA GLY A 14 34.78 -7.15 12.68
C GLY A 14 33.87 -6.61 13.78
N ALA A 15 34.31 -6.64 15.05
CA ALA A 15 33.53 -6.16 16.19
C ALA A 15 33.63 -4.64 16.42
N ALA A 16 34.60 -3.96 15.79
CA ALA A 16 34.84 -2.53 15.99
C ALA A 16 34.09 -1.60 15.01
N LEU A 17 33.35 -2.14 14.03
CA LEU A 17 32.55 -1.35 13.07
C LEU A 17 31.04 -1.40 13.32
N LEU A 18 30.59 -2.01 14.43
CA LEU A 18 29.16 -2.09 14.82
C LEU A 18 28.88 -1.55 16.23
N GLY A 19 29.85 -0.87 16.85
CA GLY A 19 29.66 -0.19 18.13
C GLY A 19 29.46 1.31 17.92
N LEU A 20 28.20 1.76 17.82
CA LEU A 20 27.61 2.97 18.43
C LEU A 20 26.31 3.36 17.69
N THR A 21 25.18 2.75 18.06
CA THR A 21 23.87 3.41 18.16
C THR A 21 22.95 2.52 19.01
N GLY A 22 22.85 2.82 20.30
CA GLY A 22 21.99 2.10 21.24
C GLY A 22 20.49 2.36 20.97
N PRO A 23 19.58 1.51 21.49
CA PRO A 23 18.16 1.79 21.43
C PRO A 23 17.85 2.86 22.49
N ALA A 24 17.67 4.11 22.06
CA ALA A 24 17.00 5.09 22.89
C ALA A 24 15.51 4.69 22.98
N ALA A 25 15.14 4.07 24.10
CA ALA A 25 13.76 3.98 24.52
C ALA A 25 13.26 5.39 24.81
N VAL A 26 12.49 5.96 23.87
CA VAL A 26 11.59 7.08 24.12
C VAL A 26 10.18 6.56 23.99
N ALA A 27 9.57 6.33 25.16
CA ALA A 27 8.13 6.27 25.28
C ALA A 27 7.59 7.67 24.98
N ASP A 28 6.79 7.80 23.92
CA ASP A 28 5.88 8.92 23.80
C ASP A 28 4.55 8.43 23.22
N SER A 29 3.48 8.71 23.96
CA SER A 29 2.10 8.43 23.61
C SER A 29 1.42 9.75 23.20
N PRO A 30 0.33 9.68 22.43
CA PRO A 30 0.20 10.26 21.11
C PRO A 30 0.04 11.79 21.11
N SER A 31 0.54 12.44 20.07
CA SER A 31 0.05 13.76 19.66
C SER A 31 -0.06 13.82 18.15
N ALA A 32 -1.29 13.72 17.68
CA ALA A 32 -1.67 13.99 16.30
C ALA A 32 -1.61 15.51 16.07
N THR A 33 -0.51 15.98 15.51
CA THR A 33 -0.42 17.32 14.92
C THR A 33 0.46 17.25 13.68
N ALA A 34 -0.12 16.83 12.55
CA ALA A 34 0.44 17.16 11.25
C ALA A 34 -0.22 18.48 10.81
N SER A 35 0.48 19.59 11.04
CA SER A 35 0.16 20.87 10.39
C SER A 35 0.56 20.81 8.91
N PRO A 36 -0.17 21.50 8.01
CA PRO A 36 -0.03 21.34 6.58
C PRO A 36 1.23 22.10 6.12
N GLY A 37 2.14 21.39 5.46
CA GLY A 37 3.42 21.95 5.07
C GLY A 37 4.02 21.18 3.92
N THR A 38 3.96 21.83 2.75
CA THR A 38 4.71 21.55 1.53
C THR A 38 4.11 20.46 0.64
N ASP A 39 3.38 20.91 -0.37
CA ASP A 39 3.05 20.18 -1.59
C ASP A 39 4.34 19.59 -2.19
N THR A 40 4.66 18.34 -1.85
CA THR A 40 5.33 17.46 -2.80
C THR A 40 4.46 17.49 -4.05
N ALA A 41 4.99 18.09 -5.13
CA ALA A 41 4.28 18.28 -6.39
C ALA A 41 3.67 16.94 -6.82
N SER A 42 2.38 16.77 -6.51
CA SER A 42 1.64 15.58 -6.87
C SER A 42 1.50 15.62 -8.37
N GLU A 43 1.80 14.50 -9.03
CA GLU A 43 1.74 14.45 -10.48
C GLU A 43 0.30 14.72 -10.95
N ALA A 44 0.15 15.44 -12.05
CA ALA A 44 -1.17 15.79 -12.56
C ALA A 44 -1.92 14.52 -12.99
N GLY A 45 -3.08 14.29 -12.38
CA GLY A 45 -4.00 13.22 -12.76
C GLY A 45 -5.03 13.68 -13.79
N PRO A 46 -6.02 12.82 -14.12
CA PRO A 46 -7.11 13.18 -15.02
C PRO A 46 -7.91 14.38 -14.48
N THR A 47 -8.38 15.24 -15.38
CA THR A 47 -9.19 16.43 -15.07
C THR A 47 -10.69 16.18 -15.19
N GLU A 48 -11.09 14.94 -15.48
CA GLU A 48 -12.46 14.50 -15.58
C GLU A 48 -12.69 13.28 -14.68
N ALA A 49 -13.95 13.09 -14.27
CA ALA A 49 -14.40 11.92 -13.55
C ALA A 49 -15.36 11.10 -14.43
N GLY A 50 -15.41 9.80 -14.18
CA GLY A 50 -16.49 8.97 -14.70
C GLY A 50 -17.80 9.24 -13.96
N THR A 51 -18.92 8.92 -14.61
CA THR A 51 -20.26 8.97 -14.01
C THR A 51 -20.78 7.59 -13.59
N THR A 52 -20.04 6.52 -13.93
CA THR A 52 -20.35 5.14 -13.56
C THR A 52 -19.07 4.36 -13.27
N PHE A 53 -19.19 3.18 -12.64
CA PHE A 53 -18.06 2.25 -12.47
C PHE A 53 -17.36 1.88 -13.79
N ARG A 54 -18.09 1.83 -14.91
CA ARG A 54 -17.51 1.44 -16.21
C ARG A 54 -16.74 2.58 -16.89
N THR A 55 -17.08 3.82 -16.53
CA THR A 55 -16.50 5.03 -17.12
C THR A 55 -15.55 5.74 -16.16
N ALA A 56 -15.23 5.11 -15.02
CA ALA A 56 -14.36 5.67 -14.00
C ALA A 56 -13.01 6.08 -14.60
N ALA A 57 -12.57 7.31 -14.33
CA ALA A 57 -11.31 7.83 -14.85
C ALA A 57 -10.14 7.17 -14.10
N ARG A 58 -9.19 6.60 -14.86
CA ARG A 58 -8.01 5.95 -14.30
C ARG A 58 -6.98 6.99 -13.87
N PHE A 59 -6.40 6.79 -12.70
CA PHE A 59 -5.23 7.53 -12.22
C PHE A 59 -4.36 6.63 -11.34
N LEU A 60 -3.13 7.04 -11.11
CA LEU A 60 -2.17 6.27 -10.32
C LEU A 60 -2.02 6.84 -8.90
N PRO A 61 -1.65 6.02 -7.91
CA PRO A 61 -1.21 6.53 -6.62
C PRO A 61 -0.08 7.56 -6.79
N GLY A 62 -0.13 8.66 -6.03
CA GLY A 62 0.78 9.80 -6.16
C GLY A 62 0.28 10.88 -7.13
N GLN A 63 -0.73 10.58 -7.96
CA GLN A 63 -1.38 11.57 -8.81
C GLN A 63 -2.59 12.24 -8.14
N GLN A 64 -2.89 13.43 -8.63
CA GLN A 64 -4.04 14.23 -8.20
C GLN A 64 -5.07 14.34 -9.32
N ALA A 65 -6.15 13.58 -9.23
CA ALA A 65 -7.29 13.69 -10.11
C ALA A 65 -8.18 14.88 -9.72
N THR A 66 -8.77 15.55 -10.71
CA THR A 66 -9.71 16.66 -10.51
C THR A 66 -10.94 16.46 -11.39
N ALA A 67 -12.06 17.09 -11.03
CA ALA A 67 -13.25 17.18 -11.88
C ALA A 67 -14.10 18.37 -11.48
N GLN A 68 -14.79 18.97 -12.45
CA GLN A 68 -15.92 19.86 -12.19
C GLN A 68 -17.22 19.08 -12.43
N ALA A 69 -18.19 19.26 -11.54
CA ALA A 69 -19.46 18.54 -11.61
C ALA A 69 -20.60 19.33 -10.97
N ALA A 70 -21.81 18.79 -11.00
CA ALA A 70 -22.98 19.38 -10.38
C ALA A 70 -23.42 18.59 -9.14
N THR A 71 -23.87 19.29 -8.09
CA THR A 71 -24.37 18.65 -6.87
C THR A 71 -25.52 17.69 -7.20
N GLY A 72 -25.40 16.45 -6.70
CA GLY A 72 -26.30 15.34 -7.04
C GLY A 72 -25.65 14.30 -7.97
N ASP A 73 -24.56 14.65 -8.64
CA ASP A 73 -23.80 13.71 -9.45
C ASP A 73 -23.04 12.69 -8.61
N TYR A 74 -22.76 11.54 -9.24
CA TYR A 74 -21.83 10.54 -8.73
C TYR A 74 -20.56 10.57 -9.56
N LEU A 75 -19.43 10.87 -8.92
CA LEU A 75 -18.13 10.92 -9.58
C LEU A 75 -17.33 9.66 -9.26
N TYR A 76 -16.73 9.06 -10.30
CA TYR A 76 -16.01 7.80 -10.22
C TYR A 76 -14.59 7.94 -10.77
N TRP A 77 -13.63 7.46 -9.98
CA TRP A 77 -12.25 7.25 -10.39
C TRP A 77 -11.81 5.83 -10.06
N VAL A 78 -10.76 5.35 -10.73
CA VAL A 78 -10.19 4.03 -10.48
C VAL A 78 -8.67 4.13 -10.35
N PHE A 79 -8.12 3.43 -9.36
CA PHE A 79 -6.68 3.32 -9.14
C PHE A 79 -6.30 1.86 -8.85
N PRO A 80 -5.11 1.40 -9.25
CA PRO A 80 -4.61 0.09 -8.86
C PRO A 80 -4.09 0.09 -7.43
N ALA A 81 -4.34 -0.99 -6.68
CA ALA A 81 -3.65 -1.24 -5.42
C ALA A 81 -3.24 -2.71 -5.32
N ASP A 82 -2.00 -2.91 -4.92
CA ASP A 82 -1.35 -4.21 -4.91
C ASP A 82 -1.08 -4.73 -3.50
N THR A 83 -0.74 -6.01 -3.40
CA THR A 83 -0.41 -6.73 -2.17
C THR A 83 0.57 -5.94 -1.29
N GLY A 84 0.31 -5.90 0.01
CA GLY A 84 1.17 -5.23 0.99
C GLY A 84 0.99 -3.71 1.02
N GLN A 85 0.36 -3.12 0.00
CA GLN A 85 0.07 -1.69 -0.01
C GLN A 85 -1.12 -1.38 0.91
N ARG A 86 -1.07 -0.19 1.51
CA ARG A 86 -2.19 0.40 2.24
C ARG A 86 -2.58 1.72 1.61
N PRO A 87 -3.60 1.73 0.74
CA PRO A 87 -4.09 2.95 0.13
C PRO A 87 -4.79 3.88 1.11
N THR A 88 -4.57 5.17 0.93
CA THR A 88 -5.28 6.27 1.58
C THR A 88 -5.88 7.16 0.49
N VAL A 89 -7.21 7.19 0.42
CA VAL A 89 -7.95 8.06 -0.48
C VAL A 89 -8.23 9.37 0.24
N ASN A 90 -7.81 10.48 -0.34
CA ASN A 90 -8.13 11.83 0.12
C ASN A 90 -9.01 12.52 -0.91
N ALA A 91 -10.09 13.14 -0.45
CA ALA A 91 -10.99 13.91 -1.30
C ALA A 91 -11.18 15.31 -0.73
N THR A 92 -11.03 16.31 -1.58
CA THR A 92 -11.37 17.70 -1.27
C THR A 92 -12.47 18.15 -2.22
N VAL A 93 -13.57 18.62 -1.67
CA VAL A 93 -14.69 19.19 -2.43
C VAL A 93 -14.71 20.69 -2.18
N THR A 94 -14.52 21.49 -3.22
CA THR A 94 -14.71 22.94 -3.17
C THR A 94 -16.15 23.26 -3.51
N LEU A 95 -16.84 23.86 -2.55
CA LEU A 95 -18.26 24.17 -2.64
C LEU A 95 -18.50 25.52 -3.35
N PRO A 96 -19.68 25.71 -3.96
CA PRO A 96 -20.07 27.01 -4.51
C PRO A 96 -20.16 28.06 -3.39
N ASP A 97 -20.20 29.33 -3.82
CA ASP A 97 -20.33 30.48 -2.91
C ASP A 97 -21.49 30.25 -1.91
N ALA A 98 -21.25 30.59 -0.65
CA ALA A 98 -22.25 30.44 0.41
C ALA A 98 -23.54 31.21 0.10
N ALA A 99 -23.47 32.33 -0.64
CA ALA A 99 -24.64 33.08 -1.08
C ALA A 99 -25.58 32.28 -2.00
N LEU A 100 -25.06 31.29 -2.72
CA LEU A 100 -25.83 30.42 -3.62
C LEU A 100 -26.39 29.18 -2.93
N ARG A 101 -26.07 28.97 -1.65
CA ARG A 101 -26.46 27.79 -0.88
C ARG A 101 -27.56 28.07 0.12
N HIS A 102 -28.43 27.10 0.34
CA HIS A 102 -29.61 27.24 1.20
C HIS A 102 -29.47 26.52 2.55
N GLY A 103 -28.47 25.65 2.71
CA GLY A 103 -28.29 24.89 3.95
C GLY A 103 -27.01 24.05 4.04
N PRO A 104 -26.91 23.16 5.04
CA PRO A 104 -25.78 22.26 5.17
C PRO A 104 -25.81 21.16 4.10
N THR A 105 -24.62 20.72 3.66
CA THR A 105 -24.46 19.63 2.69
C THR A 105 -23.63 18.50 3.28
N THR A 106 -24.03 17.25 3.08
CA THR A 106 -23.33 16.07 3.60
C THR A 106 -22.70 15.29 2.47
N TRP A 107 -21.38 15.24 2.46
CA TRP A 107 -20.59 14.59 1.43
C TRP A 107 -20.09 13.24 1.90
N ARG A 108 -19.83 12.33 0.96
CA ARG A 108 -19.31 11.01 1.24
C ARG A 108 -18.34 10.52 0.16
N VAL A 109 -17.25 9.91 0.62
CA VAL A 109 -16.33 9.11 -0.19
C VAL A 109 -16.48 7.63 0.16
N ASP A 110 -16.80 6.83 -0.85
CA ASP A 110 -16.86 5.38 -0.75
C ASP A 110 -15.78 4.76 -1.65
N VAL A 111 -15.17 3.67 -1.19
CA VAL A 111 -14.19 2.91 -1.97
C VAL A 111 -14.72 1.50 -2.20
N TYR A 112 -14.60 1.01 -3.42
CA TYR A 112 -15.03 -0.31 -3.84
C TYR A 112 -13.87 -1.08 -4.45
N ASP A 113 -13.83 -2.41 -4.27
CA ASP A 113 -12.89 -3.27 -4.98
C ASP A 113 -13.36 -3.57 -6.41
N GLY A 114 -12.56 -4.34 -7.16
CA GLY A 114 -12.90 -4.77 -8.53
C GLY A 114 -14.15 -5.64 -8.64
N LEU A 115 -14.58 -6.24 -7.52
CA LEU A 115 -15.85 -6.98 -7.41
C LEU A 115 -17.02 -6.08 -6.99
N ARG A 116 -16.80 -4.75 -6.95
CA ARG A 116 -17.76 -3.72 -6.53
C ARG A 116 -18.27 -3.92 -5.10
N ARG A 117 -17.48 -4.57 -4.24
CA ARG A 117 -17.77 -4.66 -2.81
C ARG A 117 -17.21 -3.41 -2.13
N ARG A 118 -18.03 -2.76 -1.31
CA ARG A 118 -17.60 -1.58 -0.55
C ARG A 118 -16.55 -1.98 0.47
N GLN A 119 -15.39 -1.36 0.40
CA GLN A 119 -14.31 -1.58 1.33
C GLN A 119 -14.46 -0.64 2.53
N PRO A 120 -14.43 -1.16 3.78
CA PRO A 120 -14.50 -0.33 4.96
C PRO A 120 -13.18 0.43 5.17
N CYS A 121 -13.27 1.71 5.53
CA CYS A 121 -12.09 2.48 5.91
C CYS A 121 -11.74 2.20 7.37
N MET A 122 -10.48 1.90 7.61
CA MET A 122 -9.91 1.68 8.94
C MET A 122 -9.84 3.00 9.72
N TYR A 123 -9.50 4.08 9.04
CA TYR A 123 -9.40 5.43 9.58
C TYR A 123 -9.88 6.47 8.57
N GLY A 124 -10.10 7.70 9.05
CA GLY A 124 -10.48 8.86 8.23
C GLY A 124 -11.98 9.17 8.28
N THR A 125 -12.31 10.38 7.84
CA THR A 125 -13.68 10.87 7.80
C THR A 125 -14.29 10.58 6.43
N GLN A 126 -15.00 9.46 6.30
CA GLN A 126 -15.63 9.07 5.03
C GLN A 126 -16.83 9.95 4.67
N SER A 127 -17.53 10.48 5.67
CA SER A 127 -18.69 11.33 5.47
C SER A 127 -18.63 12.53 6.39
N ARG A 128 -18.92 13.70 5.85
CA ARG A 128 -18.82 14.97 6.58
C ARG A 128 -19.94 15.91 6.14
N THR A 129 -20.62 16.48 7.13
CA THR A 129 -21.56 17.57 6.92
C THR A 129 -20.81 18.90 6.99
N ALA A 130 -20.98 19.71 5.95
CA ALA A 130 -20.45 21.04 5.80
C ALA A 130 -21.57 22.05 6.04
N ALA A 131 -21.29 23.07 6.84
CA ALA A 131 -22.24 24.16 7.06
C ALA A 131 -22.37 25.00 5.78
N LYS A 132 -23.44 25.81 5.72
CA LYS A 132 -23.67 26.75 4.61
C LYS A 132 -22.47 27.67 4.33
N GLU A 133 -21.71 28.05 5.36
CA GLU A 133 -20.56 28.95 5.19
C GLU A 133 -19.24 28.22 4.89
N THR A 134 -19.23 26.89 4.94
CA THR A 134 -18.01 26.10 4.69
C THR A 134 -17.64 26.15 3.21
N ALA A 135 -16.44 26.60 2.87
CA ALA A 135 -15.99 26.69 1.48
C ALA A 135 -15.48 25.36 0.90
N SER A 136 -14.94 24.47 1.75
CA SER A 136 -14.41 23.19 1.31
C SER A 136 -14.68 22.05 2.30
N VAL A 137 -14.81 20.84 1.76
CA VAL A 137 -15.02 19.61 2.53
C VAL A 137 -13.87 18.67 2.27
N GLU A 138 -13.19 18.28 3.33
CA GLU A 138 -12.15 17.25 3.28
C GLU A 138 -12.69 15.93 3.83
N LEU A 139 -12.48 14.88 3.05
CA LEU A 139 -12.84 13.50 3.37
C LEU A 139 -11.60 12.63 3.19
N ALA A 140 -11.51 11.58 4.00
CA ALA A 140 -10.42 10.62 3.92
C ALA A 140 -10.90 9.20 4.18
N CYS A 141 -10.31 8.25 3.47
CA CYS A 141 -10.52 6.83 3.68
C CYS A 141 -9.17 6.10 3.62
N VAL A 142 -8.70 5.64 4.78
CA VAL A 142 -7.54 4.75 4.87
C VAL A 142 -8.05 3.32 4.83
N LEU A 143 -7.64 2.53 3.82
CA LEU A 143 -8.02 1.12 3.73
C LEU A 143 -7.19 0.25 4.68
N ARG A 144 -7.64 -1.00 4.89
CA ARG A 144 -6.77 -2.05 5.42
C ARG A 144 -5.66 -2.37 4.39
N PRO A 145 -4.52 -2.92 4.82
CA PRO A 145 -3.52 -3.45 3.90
C PRO A 145 -4.13 -4.47 2.95
N VAL A 146 -3.78 -4.36 1.67
CA VAL A 146 -4.18 -5.31 0.63
C VAL A 146 -3.46 -6.64 0.89
N ARG A 147 -4.21 -7.72 1.00
CA ARG A 147 -3.69 -9.07 1.22
C ARG A 147 -3.55 -9.82 -0.09
N ALA A 148 -2.60 -10.73 -0.18
CA ALA A 148 -2.41 -11.56 -1.38
C ALA A 148 -3.51 -12.63 -1.55
N SER A 149 -4.20 -12.99 -0.45
CA SER A 149 -5.30 -13.95 -0.43
C SER A 149 -6.26 -13.64 0.73
N ALA A 150 -7.50 -14.11 0.61
CA ALA A 150 -8.52 -13.99 1.63
C ALA A 150 -9.52 -15.16 1.51
N ASP A 151 -10.11 -15.56 2.64
CA ASP A 151 -11.21 -16.52 2.64
C ASP A 151 -12.44 -15.94 1.93
N ALA A 152 -13.30 -16.80 1.38
CA ALA A 152 -14.48 -16.38 0.61
C ALA A 152 -15.47 -15.50 1.40
N TRP A 153 -15.52 -15.64 2.74
CA TRP A 153 -16.37 -14.84 3.63
C TRP A 153 -15.72 -13.53 4.11
N ALA A 154 -14.44 -13.32 3.80
CA ALA A 154 -13.68 -12.20 4.33
C ALA A 154 -13.84 -11.00 3.39
N ASN A 155 -13.96 -9.82 4.00
CA ASN A 155 -13.99 -8.54 3.29
C ASN A 155 -12.59 -7.91 3.28
N ASP A 156 -11.54 -8.72 3.27
CA ASP A 156 -10.18 -8.20 3.21
C ASP A 156 -9.89 -7.64 1.81
N PRO A 157 -9.25 -6.45 1.72
CA PRO A 157 -8.87 -5.89 0.43
C PRO A 157 -7.90 -6.84 -0.29
N LEU A 158 -8.15 -7.08 -1.57
CA LEU A 158 -7.39 -7.97 -2.45
C LEU A 158 -6.75 -7.18 -3.62
N PRO A 159 -5.69 -7.68 -4.26
CA PRO A 159 -4.98 -6.93 -5.29
C PRO A 159 -5.89 -6.72 -6.50
N GLY A 160 -5.92 -5.51 -7.05
CA GLY A 160 -6.79 -5.20 -8.19
C GLY A 160 -7.12 -3.71 -8.32
N SER A 161 -8.16 -3.43 -9.11
CA SER A 161 -8.67 -2.08 -9.33
C SER A 161 -9.60 -1.65 -8.20
N TYR A 162 -9.35 -0.48 -7.62
CA TYR A 162 -10.17 0.13 -6.60
C TYR A 162 -10.88 1.36 -7.14
N TYR A 163 -12.19 1.41 -6.93
CA TYR A 163 -13.05 2.48 -7.40
C TYR A 163 -13.38 3.43 -6.28
N VAL A 164 -13.08 4.71 -6.47
CA VAL A 164 -13.49 5.79 -5.59
C VAL A 164 -14.78 6.39 -6.12
N ARG A 165 -15.80 6.48 -5.26
CA ARG A 165 -17.03 7.20 -5.53
C ARG A 165 -17.14 8.39 -4.58
N LEU A 166 -17.25 9.59 -5.16
CA LEU A 166 -17.58 10.81 -4.42
C LEU A 166 -19.02 11.21 -4.74
N THR A 167 -19.80 11.54 -3.71
CA THR A 167 -21.19 11.97 -3.88
C THR A 167 -21.67 12.80 -2.69
N VAL A 168 -22.71 13.59 -2.93
CA VAL A 168 -23.49 14.24 -1.88
C VAL A 168 -24.62 13.30 -1.44
N THR A 169 -24.79 13.15 -0.14
CA THR A 169 -25.79 12.25 0.48
C THR A 169 -26.94 13.00 1.15
N GLY A 170 -26.78 14.30 1.37
CA GLY A 170 -27.83 15.17 1.85
C GLY A 170 -27.51 16.62 1.48
N LEU A 171 -28.50 17.32 0.96
CA LEU A 171 -28.46 18.75 0.62
C LEU A 171 -29.91 19.27 0.54
N PRO A 172 -30.13 20.58 0.66
CA PRO A 172 -31.40 21.19 0.28
C PRO A 172 -31.72 20.95 -1.20
N ASP A 173 -32.99 20.73 -1.53
CA ASP A 173 -33.40 20.43 -2.91
C ASP A 173 -33.11 21.62 -3.85
N GLU A 174 -33.12 22.84 -3.32
CA GLU A 174 -32.79 24.07 -4.04
C GLU A 174 -31.30 24.18 -4.41
N ASP A 175 -30.44 23.40 -3.75
CA ASP A 175 -29.00 23.36 -3.97
C ASP A 175 -28.59 22.26 -4.97
N LEU A 176 -29.53 21.50 -5.54
CA LEU A 176 -29.27 20.50 -6.59
C LEU A 176 -28.83 21.17 -7.90
N GLY A 177 -27.88 20.55 -8.59
CA GLY A 177 -27.37 21.04 -9.88
C GLY A 177 -26.35 22.19 -9.78
N GLN A 178 -25.99 22.62 -8.58
CA GLN A 178 -24.99 23.68 -8.35
C GLN A 178 -23.59 23.18 -8.72
N PRO A 179 -22.73 24.01 -9.32
CA PRO A 179 -21.38 23.61 -9.70
C PRO A 179 -20.50 23.43 -8.47
N PHE A 180 -19.65 22.42 -8.50
CA PHE A 180 -18.59 22.22 -7.52
C PHE A 180 -17.34 21.62 -8.18
N THR A 181 -16.22 21.74 -7.50
CA THR A 181 -14.95 21.13 -7.94
C THR A 181 -14.51 20.05 -6.97
N ALA A 182 -14.19 18.88 -7.49
CA ALA A 182 -13.62 17.79 -6.73
C ALA A 182 -12.13 17.63 -7.03
N ARG A 183 -11.37 17.28 -6.00
CA ARG A 183 -9.98 16.84 -6.08
C ARG A 183 -9.86 15.52 -5.33
N ILE A 184 -9.37 14.48 -5.99
CA ILE A 184 -9.13 13.14 -5.42
C ILE A 184 -7.66 12.80 -5.56
N GLY A 185 -7.06 12.31 -4.48
CA GLY A 185 -5.69 11.82 -4.48
C GLY A 185 -5.60 10.50 -3.72
N VAL A 186 -4.68 9.64 -4.15
CA VAL A 186 -4.41 8.38 -3.46
C VAL A 186 -2.94 8.29 -3.15
N THR A 187 -2.63 8.01 -1.90
CA THR A 187 -1.27 7.65 -1.48
C THR A 187 -1.26 6.21 -1.00
N THR A 188 -0.21 5.48 -1.33
CA THR A 188 -0.01 4.10 -0.87
C THR A 188 1.17 4.07 0.09
N LEU A 189 0.98 3.39 1.22
CA LEU A 189 2.08 3.06 2.11
C LEU A 189 2.34 1.57 2.02
N ASP A 190 3.58 1.19 1.70
CA ASP A 190 4.01 -0.20 1.76
C ASP A 190 4.11 -0.64 3.22
N LYS A 191 3.46 -1.76 3.55
CA LYS A 191 3.50 -2.38 4.88
C LYS A 191 4.63 -3.41 5.01
N GLY A 192 5.34 -3.71 3.93
CA GLY A 192 6.45 -4.63 3.86
C GLY A 192 6.05 -6.09 4.15
N GLY A 193 7.07 -6.94 4.27
CA GLY A 193 6.92 -8.39 4.45
C GLY A 193 6.17 -8.85 5.71
N ALA A 194 5.83 -7.96 6.64
CA ALA A 194 5.03 -8.29 7.83
C ALA A 194 3.60 -8.75 7.49
N TYR A 195 3.11 -8.39 6.29
CA TYR A 195 1.80 -8.78 5.77
C TYR A 195 1.91 -9.69 4.55
N ALA A 196 3.12 -10.13 4.19
CA ALA A 196 3.32 -11.09 3.13
C ALA A 196 2.83 -12.48 3.57
N THR A 197 1.97 -13.07 2.75
CA THR A 197 1.43 -14.42 2.94
C THR A 197 1.84 -15.28 1.76
N ASP A 198 1.99 -16.58 1.96
CA ASP A 198 2.41 -17.51 0.90
C ASP A 198 1.29 -17.84 -0.12
N GLY A 199 0.07 -17.34 0.08
CA GLY A 199 -1.05 -17.46 -0.86
C GLY A 199 -1.10 -16.30 -1.87
N SER A 200 -1.63 -16.55 -3.05
CA SER A 200 -1.84 -15.54 -4.09
C SER A 200 -3.18 -15.72 -4.81
N LEU A 201 -3.69 -14.64 -5.39
CA LEU A 201 -4.76 -14.75 -6.38
C LEU A 201 -4.21 -15.26 -7.72
N ALA A 202 -5.03 -16.05 -8.42
CA ALA A 202 -4.72 -16.46 -9.80
C ALA A 202 -4.67 -15.26 -10.75
N ALA A 203 -5.51 -14.25 -10.52
CA ALA A 203 -5.48 -12.97 -11.23
C ALA A 203 -5.94 -11.84 -10.29
N PRO A 204 -5.38 -10.62 -10.42
CA PRO A 204 -5.88 -9.44 -9.73
C PRO A 204 -7.35 -9.14 -10.06
N LEU A 205 -8.07 -8.53 -9.13
CA LEU A 205 -9.48 -8.16 -9.28
C LEU A 205 -9.62 -6.94 -10.19
N VAL A 206 -9.53 -7.17 -11.50
CA VAL A 206 -9.63 -6.15 -12.53
C VAL A 206 -10.86 -6.42 -13.40
N PRO A 207 -11.64 -5.40 -13.79
CA PRO A 207 -12.76 -5.61 -14.71
C PRO A 207 -12.28 -6.17 -16.04
N GLY A 208 -12.89 -7.27 -16.47
CA GLY A 208 -12.47 -7.95 -17.70
C GLY A 208 -11.23 -8.82 -17.54
N ALA A 209 -10.74 -9.04 -16.31
CA ALA A 209 -9.78 -10.10 -16.05
C ALA A 209 -10.36 -11.45 -16.49
N THR A 210 -9.66 -12.11 -17.40
CA THR A 210 -9.99 -13.43 -17.94
C THR A 210 -9.17 -14.52 -17.23
N THR A 211 -9.46 -15.79 -17.49
CA THR A 211 -8.66 -16.90 -16.95
C THR A 211 -7.24 -16.86 -17.52
N ALA A 212 -6.27 -17.47 -16.83
CA ALA A 212 -4.87 -17.53 -17.28
C ALA A 212 -4.73 -17.99 -18.74
N ASP A 213 -5.44 -19.06 -19.11
CA ASP A 213 -5.45 -19.59 -20.49
C ASP A 213 -5.95 -18.58 -21.54
N GLN A 214 -6.89 -17.70 -21.17
CA GLN A 214 -7.42 -16.66 -22.07
C GLN A 214 -6.49 -15.45 -22.12
N ALA A 215 -5.82 -15.12 -21.01
CA ALA A 215 -4.79 -14.09 -20.97
C ALA A 215 -3.58 -14.50 -21.81
N GLU A 216 -3.16 -15.78 -21.75
CA GLU A 216 -2.13 -16.35 -22.62
C GLU A 216 -2.52 -16.26 -24.10
N ALA A 217 -3.76 -16.60 -24.46
CA ALA A 217 -4.26 -16.48 -25.83
C ALA A 217 -4.31 -15.03 -26.34
N ASP A 218 -4.70 -14.06 -25.50
CA ASP A 218 -4.70 -12.63 -25.85
C ASP A 218 -3.25 -12.09 -25.99
N ALA A 219 -2.32 -12.56 -25.16
CA ALA A 219 -0.90 -12.23 -25.24
C ALA A 219 -0.25 -12.76 -26.52
N ASP A 220 -0.54 -14.01 -26.90
CA ASP A 220 -0.12 -14.62 -28.18
C ASP A 220 -0.68 -13.84 -29.39
N ALA A 221 -1.86 -13.25 -29.24
CA ALA A 221 -2.49 -12.38 -30.24
C ALA A 221 -1.99 -10.92 -30.18
N GLY A 222 -1.04 -10.58 -29.29
CA GLY A 222 -0.46 -9.25 -29.15
C GLY A 222 -1.43 -8.18 -28.64
N ARG A 223 -2.50 -8.58 -27.94
CA ARG A 223 -3.49 -7.66 -27.38
C ARG A 223 -3.24 -7.45 -25.89
N PRO A 224 -3.18 -6.21 -25.39
CA PRO A 224 -3.03 -5.97 -23.96
C PRO A 224 -4.27 -6.50 -23.23
N SER A 225 -4.03 -7.33 -22.22
CA SER A 225 -5.08 -7.85 -21.35
C SER A 225 -5.65 -6.74 -20.47
N ALA A 226 -6.88 -6.91 -19.98
CA ALA A 226 -7.48 -5.96 -19.06
C ALA A 226 -6.64 -5.77 -17.78
N VAL A 227 -5.97 -6.84 -17.34
CA VAL A 227 -5.11 -6.86 -16.15
C VAL A 227 -3.88 -5.98 -16.34
N GLU A 228 -3.26 -6.00 -17.52
CA GLU A 228 -2.12 -5.14 -17.87
C GLU A 228 -2.53 -3.69 -18.01
N ALA A 229 -3.66 -3.40 -18.69
CA ALA A 229 -4.17 -2.04 -18.83
C ALA A 229 -4.52 -1.38 -17.48
N ALA A 230 -4.83 -2.21 -16.47
CA ALA A 230 -5.14 -1.75 -15.12
C ALA A 230 -3.98 -1.88 -14.15
N ALA A 231 -2.81 -2.37 -14.58
CA ALA A 231 -1.69 -2.61 -13.68
C ALA A 231 -1.10 -1.31 -13.12
N PRO A 232 -0.45 -1.34 -11.94
CA PRO A 232 0.52 -0.31 -11.55
C PRO A 232 1.64 -0.15 -12.59
N GLU A 233 2.39 0.94 -12.52
CA GLU A 233 3.53 1.20 -13.43
C GLU A 233 4.57 0.08 -13.42
N ASP A 234 4.86 -0.48 -12.24
CA ASP A 234 5.80 -1.60 -12.07
C ASP A 234 5.16 -2.98 -12.27
N GLY A 235 3.91 -3.03 -12.75
CA GLY A 235 3.13 -4.25 -12.87
C GLY A 235 2.57 -4.76 -11.53
N TRP A 236 1.97 -5.94 -11.56
CA TRP A 236 1.48 -6.61 -10.35
C TRP A 236 2.61 -7.41 -9.70
N SER A 237 2.78 -7.27 -8.39
CA SER A 237 3.77 -8.02 -7.64
C SER A 237 3.51 -9.52 -7.73
N SER A 238 4.57 -10.27 -8.01
CA SER A 238 4.56 -11.72 -7.85
C SER A 238 4.78 -12.03 -6.36
N GLY A 239 3.75 -12.58 -5.70
CA GLY A 239 3.72 -12.75 -4.24
C GLY A 239 4.82 -13.64 -3.62
N TRP A 240 5.79 -14.12 -4.39
CA TRP A 240 6.86 -15.00 -3.91
C TRP A 240 8.04 -14.26 -3.25
N TRP A 241 8.31 -13.00 -3.65
CA TRP A 241 9.43 -12.21 -3.12
C TRP A 241 8.95 -11.11 -2.17
N SER A 242 9.61 -10.96 -1.02
CA SER A 242 9.32 -9.90 -0.04
C SER A 242 10.52 -9.68 0.88
N ASP A 243 10.55 -8.53 1.57
CA ASP A 243 11.58 -8.19 2.57
C ASP A 243 11.69 -9.21 3.72
N ARG A 244 10.70 -10.11 3.90
CA ARG A 244 10.79 -11.26 4.82
C ARG A 244 12.02 -12.10 4.52
N TRP A 245 12.35 -12.29 3.23
CA TRP A 245 13.48 -13.11 2.82
C TRP A 245 14.83 -12.52 3.21
N ILE A 246 14.95 -11.19 3.27
CA ILE A 246 16.16 -10.51 3.74
C ILE A 246 16.42 -10.90 5.21
N TRP A 247 15.38 -10.83 6.05
CA TRP A 247 15.48 -11.22 7.44
C TRP A 247 15.72 -12.71 7.64
N THR A 248 15.06 -13.57 6.84
CA THR A 248 15.30 -15.02 6.87
C THR A 248 16.73 -15.37 6.47
N ALA A 249 17.25 -14.76 5.40
CA ALA A 249 18.62 -15.00 4.94
C ALA A 249 19.64 -14.50 5.98
N ALA A 250 19.44 -13.29 6.53
CA ALA A 250 20.30 -12.74 7.57
C ALA A 250 20.29 -13.64 8.83
N GLY A 251 19.12 -14.09 9.27
CA GLY A 251 18.98 -15.02 10.39
C GLY A 251 19.66 -16.36 10.12
N GLY A 252 19.53 -16.90 8.91
CA GLY A 252 20.20 -18.14 8.49
C GLY A 252 21.72 -18.01 8.50
N VAL A 253 22.26 -16.89 8.01
CA VAL A 253 23.70 -16.60 8.06
C VAL A 253 24.18 -16.49 9.51
N LEU A 254 23.45 -15.77 10.37
CA LEU A 254 23.80 -15.66 11.79
C LEU A 254 23.76 -17.02 12.51
N ALA A 255 22.75 -17.85 12.24
CA ALA A 255 22.65 -19.20 12.78
C ALA A 255 23.79 -20.10 12.30
N ALA A 256 24.17 -20.01 11.02
CA ALA A 256 25.30 -20.76 10.48
C ALA A 256 26.63 -20.33 11.13
N LEU A 257 26.85 -19.03 11.30
CA LEU A 257 28.04 -18.50 11.98
C LEU A 257 28.09 -18.94 13.45
N ALA A 258 26.96 -18.90 14.16
CA ALA A 258 26.86 -19.40 15.52
C ALA A 258 27.13 -20.91 15.61
N GLY A 259 26.62 -21.69 14.65
CA GLY A 259 26.88 -23.13 14.56
C GLY A 259 28.35 -23.46 14.30
N ILE A 260 28.99 -22.76 13.35
CA ILE A 260 30.42 -22.90 13.05
C ILE A 260 31.27 -22.48 14.27
N GLY A 261 30.94 -21.36 14.90
CA GLY A 261 31.62 -20.87 16.09
C GLY A 261 31.49 -21.83 17.27
N GLY A 262 30.28 -22.33 17.53
CA GLY A 262 30.02 -23.34 18.55
C GLY A 262 30.79 -24.64 18.30
N HIS A 263 30.76 -25.14 17.07
CA HIS A 263 31.52 -26.33 16.68
C HIS A 263 33.03 -26.14 16.82
N ALA A 264 33.55 -24.98 16.44
CA ALA A 264 34.97 -24.67 16.62
C ALA A 264 35.39 -24.65 18.10
N LEU A 265 34.51 -24.18 19.00
CA LEU A 265 34.74 -24.19 20.44
C LEU A 265 34.66 -25.60 21.05
N THR A 266 33.73 -26.44 20.60
CA THR A 266 33.50 -27.77 21.20
C THR A 266 34.40 -28.87 20.65
N ARG A 267 34.94 -28.73 19.43
CA ARG A 267 35.73 -29.80 18.78
C ARG A 267 37.03 -30.17 19.52
N GLY A 268 37.50 -29.30 20.42
CA GLY A 268 38.76 -29.47 21.16
C GLY A 268 39.99 -29.46 20.25
N SER A 269 41.17 -29.17 20.79
CA SER A 269 42.43 -29.38 20.05
C SER A 269 42.59 -30.89 19.86
N GLY A 270 42.40 -31.39 18.64
CA GLY A 270 42.40 -32.82 18.31
C GLY A 270 43.52 -33.61 19.00
N ARG A 271 43.20 -34.87 19.34
CA ARG A 271 44.09 -35.83 19.99
C ARG A 271 45.49 -35.79 19.36
N GLN A 272 46.53 -35.57 20.19
CA GLN A 272 47.93 -35.65 19.76
C GLN A 272 48.21 -37.07 19.20
N PRO A 273 48.67 -37.23 17.95
CA PRO A 273 49.18 -38.50 17.48
C PRO A 273 50.59 -38.69 18.06
N ARG A 274 50.67 -39.26 19.25
CA ARG A 274 51.90 -39.89 19.76
C ARG A 274 51.53 -41.17 20.50
N VAL A 275 51.37 -42.24 19.73
CA VAL A 275 51.68 -43.58 20.23
C VAL A 275 53.13 -43.84 19.78
N PRO A 276 54.10 -43.99 20.70
CA PRO A 276 55.45 -44.38 20.32
C PRO A 276 55.45 -45.83 19.81
N PRO A 277 56.37 -46.19 18.89
CA PRO A 277 56.47 -47.56 18.41
C PRO A 277 56.80 -48.49 19.59
N ALA A 278 56.02 -49.57 19.72
CA ALA A 278 56.38 -50.68 20.59
C ALA A 278 57.58 -51.42 19.98
N VAL A 279 58.47 -51.84 20.89
CA VAL A 279 59.82 -52.39 20.73
C VAL A 279 59.93 -53.51 19.70
#